data_AF-A0A9P0VPE9-F1
#
_entry.id   AF-A0A9P0VPE9-F1
#
_cell.length_a   1.000
_cell.length_b   1.000
_cell.length_c   1.000
_cell.angle_alpha   90.00
_cell.angle_beta   90.00
_cell.angle_gamma   90.00
#
_symmetry.space_group_name_H-M   'P 1'
#
loop_
_entity.id
_entity.type
_entity.pdbx_description
1 polymer ?
#
loop_
_entity_poly.entity_id
_entity_poly.type
_entity_poly.pdbx_seq_one_letter_code
_entity_poly.pdbx_strand_id
1 'polypeptide(L)'
;MWSSIGSISLTSIFPFQEKRMVVFIEGAVMEDHSLDHFKPFAQIKDKLMTFRDSKDDLTDKIDFIICLGGDGTLLYASQLFQQSVPPVMAFHLGSLGFLTPFRFDNFQEQVNNVLEGHAALTLRSRLRCIVMKKMDQNTSSDKSNVPKVPTNLLVLNEVVVDRGPSPYLSNIDLFLDGKL
;
A
#
# COMPACT_ATOMS: atom_id res chain seq x y z
N MET A 1 -22.76 -11.35 -3.35
CA MET A 1 -21.35 -11.78 -3.46
C MET A 1 -20.57 -11.63 -2.14
N TRP A 2 -21.13 -10.96 -1.11
CA TRP A 2 -20.66 -10.96 0.29
C TRP A 2 -21.16 -12.15 1.13
N SER A 3 -21.89 -13.09 0.51
CA SER A 3 -22.57 -14.21 1.18
C SER A 3 -21.63 -15.26 1.80
N SER A 4 -20.36 -15.32 1.38
CA SER A 4 -19.39 -16.27 1.93
C SER A 4 -18.55 -15.73 3.10
N ILE A 5 -18.78 -14.49 3.53
CA ILE A 5 -18.14 -13.93 4.74
C ILE A 5 -18.91 -14.35 6.02
N GLY A 6 -20.04 -15.06 5.86
CA GLY A 6 -20.95 -15.51 6.91
C GLY A 6 -20.45 -16.62 7.85
N SER A 7 -19.14 -16.84 7.97
CA SER A 7 -18.58 -17.77 8.96
C SER A 7 -17.31 -17.24 9.62
N ILE A 8 -17.29 -15.94 9.95
CA ILE A 8 -16.46 -15.44 11.06
C ILE A 8 -17.11 -15.95 12.35
N SER A 9 -16.90 -17.25 12.61
CA SER A 9 -17.27 -17.91 13.85
C SER A 9 -16.45 -17.32 14.99
N LEU A 10 -17.00 -17.26 16.19
CA LEU A 10 -16.43 -16.63 17.40
C LEU A 10 -14.96 -16.97 17.71
N THR A 11 -14.42 -18.04 17.13
CA THR A 11 -13.01 -18.43 17.18
C THR A 11 -12.06 -17.44 16.48
N SER A 12 -12.52 -16.71 15.45
CA SER A 12 -11.69 -15.72 14.71
C SER A 12 -11.36 -14.47 15.53
N ILE A 13 -12.10 -14.20 16.61
CA ILE A 13 -11.91 -13.07 17.51
C ILE A 13 -10.94 -13.42 18.65
N PHE A 14 -10.75 -14.71 18.94
CA PHE A 14 -9.90 -15.16 20.04
C PHE A 14 -8.41 -14.75 19.93
N PRO A 15 -7.73 -14.83 18.76
CA PRO A 15 -6.34 -14.38 18.69
C PRO A 15 -6.17 -12.85 18.81
N PHE A 16 -7.26 -12.09 18.59
CA PHE A 16 -7.27 -10.62 18.69
C PHE A 16 -7.29 -10.09 20.12
N GLN A 17 -7.79 -10.87 21.10
CA GLN A 17 -7.80 -10.46 22.51
C GLN A 17 -6.51 -10.81 23.26
N GLU A 18 -5.74 -11.81 22.83
CA GLU A 18 -4.51 -12.21 23.54
C GLU A 18 -3.30 -11.36 23.18
N LYS A 19 -3.23 -10.84 21.95
CA LYS A 19 -2.12 -10.00 21.48
C LYS A 19 -2.65 -8.57 21.35
N ARG A 20 -2.26 -7.68 22.27
CA ARG A 20 -2.62 -6.24 22.29
C ARG A 20 -2.22 -5.51 20.99
N MET A 21 -2.94 -5.75 19.90
CA MET A 21 -2.66 -5.21 18.58
C MET A 21 -3.54 -4.00 18.31
N VAL A 22 -2.94 -2.96 17.76
CA VAL A 22 -3.65 -1.80 17.22
C VAL A 22 -3.82 -2.04 15.73
N VAL A 23 -5.05 -1.89 15.22
CA VAL A 23 -5.37 -2.19 13.83
C VAL A 23 -5.79 -0.93 13.10
N PHE A 24 -5.05 -0.65 12.04
CA PHE A 24 -5.31 0.44 11.12
C PHE A 24 -6.03 -0.09 9.89
N ILE A 25 -7.10 0.59 9.50
CA ILE A 25 -7.85 0.32 8.27
C ILE A 25 -7.92 1.59 7.42
N GLU A 26 -8.06 1.42 6.11
CA GLU A 26 -8.27 2.54 5.21
C GLU A 26 -9.61 3.24 5.55
N GLY A 27 -9.61 4.58 5.56
CA GLY A 27 -10.82 5.36 5.88
C GLY A 27 -12.05 4.99 5.04
N ALA A 28 -11.85 4.61 3.77
CA ALA A 28 -12.93 4.18 2.88
C ALA A 28 -13.71 2.96 3.39
N VAL A 29 -13.07 2.09 4.18
CA VAL A 29 -13.72 0.91 4.78
C VAL A 29 -14.80 1.33 5.78
N MET A 30 -14.62 2.45 6.47
CA MET A 30 -15.60 2.96 7.44
C MET A 30 -16.83 3.58 6.78
N GLU A 31 -16.72 3.93 5.50
CA GLU A 31 -17.78 4.54 4.69
C GLU A 31 -18.59 3.49 3.92
N ASP A 32 -18.19 2.21 3.94
CA ASP A 32 -18.90 1.13 3.25
C ASP A 32 -20.15 0.66 4.03
N HIS A 33 -21.32 1.06 3.53
CA HIS A 33 -22.63 0.67 4.06
C HIS A 33 -22.91 -0.84 4.00
N SER A 34 -22.17 -1.61 3.19
CA SER A 34 -22.28 -3.07 3.14
C SER A 34 -21.86 -3.72 4.46
N LEU A 35 -20.92 -3.08 5.18
CA LEU A 35 -20.38 -3.58 6.44
C LEU A 35 -21.27 -3.29 7.66
N ASP A 36 -22.23 -2.36 7.53
CA ASP A 36 -23.15 -2.01 8.63
C ASP A 36 -24.02 -3.20 9.05
N HIS A 37 -24.31 -4.11 8.13
CA HIS A 37 -25.10 -5.32 8.39
C HIS A 37 -24.28 -6.45 9.01
N PHE A 38 -22.95 -6.32 9.06
CA PHE A 38 -22.05 -7.35 9.55
C PHE A 38 -21.79 -7.18 11.05
N LYS A 39 -22.59 -7.87 11.88
CA LYS A 39 -22.52 -7.80 13.36
C LYS A 39 -21.10 -7.93 13.94
N PRO A 40 -20.22 -8.83 13.45
CA PRO A 40 -18.86 -8.92 13.99
C PRO A 40 -18.04 -7.65 13.76
N PHE A 41 -18.24 -6.96 12.62
CA PHE A 41 -17.55 -5.70 12.35
C PHE A 41 -18.01 -4.60 13.31
N ALA A 42 -19.33 -4.52 13.59
CA ALA A 42 -19.87 -3.55 14.54
C ALA A 42 -19.25 -3.68 15.95
N GLN A 43 -18.91 -4.90 16.38
CA GLN A 43 -18.28 -5.14 17.69
C GLN A 43 -16.82 -4.68 17.79
N ILE A 44 -16.11 -4.63 16.66
CA ILE A 44 -14.70 -4.22 16.60
C ILE A 44 -14.53 -2.79 16.10
N LYS A 45 -15.56 -2.19 15.49
CA LYS A 45 -15.52 -0.87 14.84
C LYS A 45 -14.92 0.21 15.75
N ASP A 46 -15.30 0.24 17.03
CA ASP A 46 -14.80 1.21 18.01
C ASP A 46 -13.33 1.02 18.42
N LYS A 47 -12.74 -0.14 18.07
CA LYS A 47 -11.34 -0.48 18.37
C LYS A 47 -10.41 -0.27 17.18
N LEU A 48 -10.96 0.02 15.99
CA LEU A 48 -10.19 0.22 14.76
C LEU A 48 -9.74 1.68 14.65
N MET A 49 -8.50 1.87 14.23
CA MET A 49 -7.98 3.17 13.82
C MET A 49 -8.11 3.31 12.31
N THR A 50 -8.33 4.53 11.83
CA THR A 50 -8.33 4.81 10.40
C THR A 50 -7.09 5.59 10.02
N PHE A 51 -6.63 5.40 8.78
CA PHE A 51 -5.63 6.25 8.18
C PHE A 51 -6.14 6.81 6.86
N ARG A 52 -5.61 7.97 6.47
CA ARG A 52 -5.86 8.59 5.17
C ARG A 52 -4.54 8.82 4.44
N ASP A 53 -4.58 8.56 3.12
CA ASP A 53 -3.45 8.82 2.24
C ASP A 53 -2.95 10.26 2.42
N SER A 54 -1.61 10.41 2.44
CA SER A 54 -0.90 11.68 2.40
C SER A 54 -1.08 12.62 3.61
N LYS A 55 -1.82 12.23 4.64
CA LYS A 55 -2.00 13.03 5.87
C LYS A 55 -1.42 12.40 7.13
N ASP A 56 -1.41 11.08 7.20
CA ASP A 56 -0.95 10.36 8.37
C ASP A 56 0.43 9.75 8.11
N ASP A 57 1.41 10.09 8.95
CA ASP A 57 2.67 9.35 8.97
C ASP A 57 2.43 8.00 9.67
N LEU A 58 2.34 6.96 8.85
CA LEU A 58 2.19 5.56 9.25
C LEU A 58 3.55 4.89 9.46
N THR A 59 4.63 5.56 9.05
CA THR A 59 5.99 5.09 9.26
C THR A 59 6.20 4.91 10.77
N ASP A 60 6.85 3.81 11.15
CA ASP A 60 7.13 3.42 12.54
C ASP A 60 5.92 3.08 13.42
N LYS A 61 4.68 3.14 12.90
CA LYS A 61 3.46 2.69 13.61
C LYS A 61 2.96 1.33 13.16
N ILE A 62 3.40 0.89 11.99
CA ILE A 62 2.92 -0.33 11.33
C ILE A 62 4.05 -1.35 11.32
N ASP A 63 3.84 -2.46 12.03
CA ASP A 63 4.79 -3.57 12.09
C ASP A 63 4.50 -4.65 11.04
N PHE A 64 3.28 -4.68 10.52
CA PHE A 64 2.80 -5.73 9.61
C PHE A 64 1.64 -5.21 8.76
N ILE A 65 1.62 -5.60 7.49
CA ILE A 65 0.59 -5.16 6.53
C ILE A 65 -0.13 -6.39 5.99
N ILE A 66 -1.47 -6.34 6.03
CA ILE A 66 -2.33 -7.31 5.35
C ILE A 66 -3.04 -6.61 4.20
N CYS A 67 -2.81 -7.07 2.97
CA CYS A 67 -3.52 -6.61 1.78
C CYS A 67 -4.62 -7.60 1.41
N LEU A 68 -5.85 -7.12 1.25
CA LEU A 68 -6.98 -7.90 0.76
C LEU A 68 -7.38 -7.37 -0.61
N GLY A 69 -7.13 -8.13 -1.67
CA GLY A 69 -7.43 -7.68 -3.03
C GLY A 69 -6.47 -8.22 -4.08
N GLY A 70 -6.22 -7.44 -5.12
CA GLY A 70 -5.32 -7.81 -6.21
C GLY A 70 -3.92 -7.23 -6.04
N ASP A 71 -3.14 -7.30 -7.11
CA ASP A 71 -1.77 -6.76 -7.15
C ASP A 71 -1.74 -5.23 -6.91
N GLY A 72 -2.80 -4.51 -7.32
CA GLY A 72 -2.94 -3.07 -7.08
C GLY A 72 -2.92 -2.68 -5.60
N THR A 73 -3.44 -3.54 -4.71
CA THR A 73 -3.42 -3.29 -3.26
C THR A 73 -1.98 -3.32 -2.73
N LEU A 74 -1.12 -4.18 -3.29
CA LEU A 74 0.29 -4.24 -2.91
C LEU A 74 1.08 -3.04 -3.46
N LEU A 75 0.74 -2.56 -4.67
CA LEU A 75 1.32 -1.32 -5.21
C LEU A 75 0.96 -0.11 -4.36
N TYR A 76 -0.31 -0.04 -3.93
CA TYR A 76 -0.77 0.99 -3.03
C TYR A 76 -0.04 0.95 -1.68
N ALA A 77 0.14 -0.24 -1.09
CA ALA A 77 0.95 -0.40 0.11
C ALA A 77 2.40 0.08 -0.10
N SER A 78 3.04 -0.27 -1.22
CA SER A 78 4.39 0.25 -1.53
C SER A 78 4.40 1.78 -1.66
N GLN A 79 3.33 2.40 -2.15
CA GLN A 79 3.22 3.85 -2.28
C GLN A 79 3.13 4.52 -0.90
N LEU A 80 2.36 3.96 0.05
CA LEU A 80 2.24 4.48 1.41
C LEU A 80 3.57 4.51 2.16
N PHE A 81 4.45 3.52 1.92
CA PHE A 81 5.72 3.37 2.62
C PHE A 81 6.91 3.72 1.72
N GLN A 82 7.24 5.01 1.59
CA GLN A 82 8.36 5.53 0.78
C GLN A 82 9.75 5.35 1.42
N GLN A 83 9.85 4.68 2.57
CA GLN A 83 11.11 4.36 3.25
C GLN A 83 11.23 2.85 3.51
N SER A 84 11.19 2.43 4.78
CA SER A 84 11.12 1.03 5.16
C SER A 84 9.69 0.52 4.97
N VAL A 85 9.54 -0.66 4.35
CA VAL A 85 8.24 -1.30 4.18
C VAL A 85 8.15 -2.45 5.18
N PRO A 86 7.15 -2.46 6.08
CA PRO A 86 6.87 -3.61 6.94
C PRO A 86 6.58 -4.87 6.11
N PRO A 87 6.73 -6.08 6.67
CA PRO A 87 6.35 -7.31 5.98
C PRO A 87 4.89 -7.24 5.50
N VAL A 88 4.68 -7.55 4.22
CA VAL A 88 3.37 -7.48 3.55
C VAL A 88 2.86 -8.89 3.26
N MET A 89 1.67 -9.20 3.76
CA MET A 89 0.93 -10.42 3.47
C MET A 89 -0.27 -10.08 2.60
N ALA A 90 -0.32 -10.62 1.38
CA ALA A 90 -1.32 -10.22 0.39
C ALA A 90 -2.21 -11.40 -0.03
N PHE A 91 -3.52 -11.26 0.19
CA PHE A 91 -4.54 -12.23 -0.13
C PHE A 91 -5.31 -11.85 -1.40
N HIS A 92 -5.44 -12.79 -2.34
CA HIS A 92 -6.35 -12.64 -3.47
C HIS A 92 -7.77 -13.09 -3.10
N LEU A 93 -8.75 -12.27 -3.49
CA LEU A 93 -10.18 -12.52 -3.28
C LEU A 93 -10.90 -13.10 -4.52
N GLY A 94 -10.16 -13.28 -5.62
CA GLY A 94 -10.69 -13.72 -6.92
C GLY A 94 -9.68 -14.54 -7.70
N SER A 95 -9.31 -14.08 -8.89
CA SER A 95 -8.24 -14.72 -9.68
C SER A 95 -6.89 -14.60 -8.98
N LEU A 96 -6.03 -15.61 -9.20
CA LEU A 96 -4.65 -15.60 -8.72
C LEU A 96 -3.88 -14.41 -9.32
N GLY A 97 -3.37 -13.52 -8.46
CA GLY A 97 -2.47 -12.43 -8.86
C GLY A 97 -1.01 -12.82 -8.75
N PHE A 98 -0.11 -12.06 -9.38
CA PHE A 98 1.33 -12.35 -9.37
C PHE A 98 1.98 -11.99 -8.02
N LEU A 99 1.44 -10.99 -7.34
CA LEU A 99 1.96 -10.47 -6.07
C LEU A 99 1.15 -10.93 -4.84
N THR A 100 0.02 -11.62 -5.05
CA THR A 100 -0.94 -12.03 -4.03
C THR A 100 -1.02 -13.56 -3.90
N PRO A 101 0.00 -14.22 -3.30
CA PRO A 101 0.09 -15.68 -3.32
C PRO A 101 -0.94 -16.37 -2.40
N PHE A 102 -1.47 -15.67 -1.39
CA PHE A 102 -2.35 -16.29 -0.40
C PHE A 102 -3.81 -16.29 -0.87
N ARG A 103 -4.46 -17.46 -0.83
CA ARG A 103 -5.90 -17.56 -1.04
C ARG A 103 -6.64 -17.22 0.26
N PHE A 104 -7.71 -16.44 0.17
CA PHE A 104 -8.45 -15.99 1.34
C PHE A 104 -9.16 -17.11 2.13
N ASP A 105 -9.53 -18.23 1.50
CA ASP A 105 -10.30 -19.31 2.13
C ASP A 105 -9.70 -19.82 3.47
N ASN A 106 -8.37 -19.85 3.60
CA ASN A 106 -7.65 -20.30 4.79
C ASN A 106 -6.90 -19.16 5.50
N PHE A 107 -7.40 -17.92 5.44
CA PHE A 107 -6.69 -16.77 5.96
C PHE A 107 -6.31 -16.89 7.44
N GLN A 108 -7.15 -17.50 8.28
CA GLN A 108 -6.92 -17.60 9.72
C GLN A 108 -5.65 -18.39 10.06
N GLU A 109 -5.52 -19.57 9.46
CA GLU A 109 -4.35 -20.43 9.62
C GLU A 109 -3.09 -19.71 9.10
N GLN A 110 -3.19 -19.10 7.93
CA GLN A 110 -2.06 -18.41 7.30
C GLN A 110 -1.60 -17.20 8.12
N VAL A 111 -2.53 -16.39 8.63
CA VAL A 111 -2.22 -15.24 9.48
C VAL A 111 -1.56 -15.72 10.78
N ASN A 112 -2.09 -16.76 11.42
CA ASN A 112 -1.49 -17.31 12.65
C ASN A 112 -0.06 -17.81 12.41
N ASN A 113 0.16 -18.58 11.33
CA ASN A 113 1.49 -19.08 10.98
C ASN A 113 2.49 -17.94 10.76
N VAL A 114 2.09 -16.87 10.08
CA VAL A 114 2.96 -15.68 9.87
C VAL A 114 3.25 -14.97 11.20
N LEU A 115 2.24 -14.78 12.06
CA LEU A 115 2.38 -14.13 13.36
C LEU A 115 3.20 -14.96 14.36
N GLU A 116 3.29 -16.28 14.17
CA GLU A 116 4.14 -17.19 14.96
C GLU A 116 5.58 -17.28 14.40
N GLY A 117 5.86 -16.61 13.28
CA GLY A 117 7.18 -16.58 12.63
C GLY A 117 7.43 -17.77 11.69
N HIS A 118 6.41 -18.58 11.40
CA HIS A 118 6.46 -19.72 10.49
C HIS A 118 6.20 -19.32 9.03
N ALA A 119 6.85 -18.24 8.56
CA ALA A 119 6.68 -17.74 7.20
C ALA A 119 8.02 -17.41 6.54
N ALA A 120 8.13 -17.79 5.27
CA ALA A 120 9.25 -17.37 4.43
C ALA A 120 9.01 -15.96 3.90
N LEU A 121 10.01 -15.09 4.02
CA LEU A 121 9.98 -13.74 3.48
C LEU A 121 10.65 -13.71 2.11
N THR A 122 10.03 -13.00 1.16
CA THR A 122 10.63 -12.69 -0.13
C THR A 122 10.88 -11.19 -0.23
N LEU A 123 12.13 -10.79 -0.40
CA LEU A 123 12.50 -9.39 -0.60
C LEU A 123 12.31 -9.02 -2.07
N ARG A 124 11.59 -7.93 -2.32
CA ARG A 124 11.42 -7.34 -3.66
C ARG A 124 12.12 -6.00 -3.72
N SER A 125 13.01 -5.82 -4.70
CA SER A 125 13.68 -4.55 -4.96
C SER A 125 12.69 -3.49 -5.44
N ARG A 126 12.95 -2.22 -5.09
CA ARG A 126 12.23 -1.06 -5.62
C ARG A 126 13.17 -0.16 -6.40
N LEU A 127 12.67 0.43 -7.46
CA LEU A 127 13.36 1.46 -8.24
C LEU A 127 13.28 2.79 -7.50
N ARG A 128 14.42 3.47 -7.35
CA ARG A 128 14.45 4.85 -6.85
C ARG A 128 14.41 5.81 -8.02
N CYS A 129 13.34 6.59 -8.12
CA CYS A 129 13.13 7.61 -9.13
C CYS A 129 13.29 9.01 -8.50
N ILE A 130 14.17 9.83 -9.07
CA ILE A 130 14.35 11.23 -8.64
C ILE A 130 14.02 12.13 -9.81
N VAL A 131 12.98 12.95 -9.66
CA VAL A 131 12.56 13.90 -10.68
C VAL A 131 13.20 15.25 -10.42
N MET A 132 14.13 15.64 -11.30
CA MET A 132 14.84 16.91 -11.26
C MET A 132 14.26 17.84 -12.31
N LYS A 133 13.66 18.96 -11.91
CA LYS A 133 13.20 20.00 -12.84
C LYS A 133 14.25 21.12 -12.91
N LYS A 134 14.74 21.44 -14.10
CA LYS A 134 15.61 22.59 -14.32
C LYS A 134 14.85 23.88 -13.94
N MET A 135 15.43 24.71 -13.09
CA MET A 135 14.91 26.05 -12.82
C MET A 135 15.35 26.98 -13.94
N ASP A 136 14.40 27.60 -14.62
CA ASP A 136 14.70 28.68 -15.57
C ASP A 136 15.03 29.95 -14.79
N GLN A 137 16.23 30.48 -14.97
CA GLN A 137 16.69 31.68 -14.27
C GLN A 137 16.03 32.99 -14.77
N ASN A 138 15.12 32.92 -15.74
CA ASN A 138 14.53 34.10 -16.38
C ASN A 138 13.16 34.52 -15.83
N THR A 139 12.56 33.79 -14.88
CA THR A 139 11.25 34.15 -14.29
C THR A 139 11.41 34.72 -12.88
N SER A 140 12.20 35.78 -12.78
CA SER A 140 12.41 36.57 -11.56
C SER A 140 11.24 37.52 -11.30
N SER A 141 10.03 37.01 -11.10
CA SER A 141 8.90 37.87 -10.70
C SER A 141 7.94 37.29 -9.66
N ASP A 142 8.00 36.00 -9.31
CA ASP A 142 7.21 35.47 -8.20
C ASP A 142 8.07 35.18 -6.95
N LYS A 143 7.88 36.02 -5.94
CA LYS A 143 8.54 35.99 -4.62
C LYS A 143 8.03 34.83 -3.75
N SER A 144 8.24 33.59 -4.18
CA SER A 144 8.29 32.46 -3.25
C SER A 144 9.61 31.73 -3.48
N ASN A 145 10.64 32.17 -2.77
CA ASN A 145 12.01 31.67 -2.85
C ASN A 145 12.15 30.29 -2.18
N VAL A 146 11.18 29.39 -2.39
CA VAL A 146 11.21 28.03 -1.87
C VAL A 146 11.93 27.17 -2.92
N PRO A 147 13.14 26.65 -2.64
CA PRO A 147 13.80 25.72 -3.53
C PRO A 147 12.85 24.53 -3.77
N LYS A 148 12.53 24.26 -5.04
CA LYS A 148 11.64 23.16 -5.40
C LYS A 148 12.39 21.85 -5.14
N VAL A 149 12.11 21.23 -4.00
CA VAL A 149 12.74 19.97 -3.57
C VAL A 149 12.48 18.92 -4.66
N PRO A 150 13.51 18.19 -5.12
CA PRO A 150 13.32 17.14 -6.11
C PRO A 150 12.41 16.06 -5.55
N THR A 151 11.47 15.61 -6.38
CA THR A 151 10.54 14.55 -5.99
C THR A 151 11.29 13.22 -6.02
N ASN A 152 11.42 12.58 -4.86
CA ASN A 152 12.08 11.28 -4.69
C ASN A 152 11.02 10.22 -4.39
N LEU A 153 10.91 9.21 -5.26
CA LEU A 153 9.89 8.17 -5.21
C LEU A 153 10.54 6.80 -5.26
N LEU A 154 10.02 5.86 -4.46
CA LEU A 154 10.32 4.44 -4.55
C LEU A 154 9.15 3.74 -5.25
N VAL A 155 9.47 3.03 -6.33
CA VAL A 155 8.51 2.41 -7.24
C VAL A 155 8.75 0.92 -7.31
N LEU A 156 7.69 0.11 -7.16
CA LEU A 156 7.82 -1.35 -7.10
C LEU A 156 7.92 -1.99 -8.48
N ASN A 157 7.02 -1.66 -9.40
CA ASN A 157 6.96 -2.34 -10.69
C ASN A 157 7.77 -1.60 -11.76
N GLU A 158 7.28 -0.44 -12.23
CA GLU A 158 7.91 0.28 -13.33
C GLU A 158 7.79 1.81 -13.23
N VAL A 159 8.74 2.50 -13.86
CA VAL A 159 8.67 3.94 -14.11
C VAL A 159 8.37 4.15 -15.59
N VAL A 160 7.26 4.83 -15.89
CA VAL A 160 6.86 5.14 -17.27
C VAL A 160 7.10 6.61 -17.55
N VAL A 161 7.83 6.89 -18.63
CA VAL A 161 7.99 8.23 -19.20
C VAL A 161 7.22 8.27 -20.51
N ASP A 162 6.20 9.11 -20.57
CA ASP A 162 5.31 9.25 -21.73
C ASP A 162 5.22 10.70 -22.19
N ARG A 163 4.84 10.90 -23.46
CA ARG A 163 4.60 12.22 -24.08
C ARG A 163 3.37 12.95 -23.53
N GLY A 164 2.56 12.28 -22.72
CA GLY A 164 1.31 12.81 -22.21
C GLY A 164 0.34 13.14 -23.36
N PRO A 165 -0.37 14.29 -23.31
CA PRO A 165 -1.36 14.64 -24.33
C PRO A 165 -0.73 15.17 -25.63
N SER A 166 0.59 15.40 -25.69
CA SER A 166 1.24 16.00 -26.85
C SER A 166 1.15 15.06 -28.06
N PRO A 167 0.59 15.48 -29.22
CA PRO A 167 0.55 14.65 -30.41
C PRO A 167 1.92 14.48 -31.09
N TYR A 168 2.93 15.25 -30.66
CA TYR A 168 4.28 15.21 -31.21
C TYR A 168 5.13 14.11 -30.57
N LEU A 169 6.15 13.65 -31.29
CA LEU A 169 7.13 12.70 -30.77
C LEU A 169 7.92 13.32 -29.62
N SER A 170 8.10 12.57 -28.53
CA SER A 170 9.01 12.95 -27.46
C SER A 170 10.45 12.64 -27.86
N ASN A 171 11.33 13.64 -27.74
CA ASN A 171 12.77 13.41 -27.78
C ASN A 171 13.26 13.12 -26.36
N ILE A 172 13.82 11.92 -26.18
CA ILE A 172 14.30 11.44 -24.88
C ILE A 172 15.76 11.04 -25.05
N ASP A 173 16.64 11.69 -24.29
CA ASP A 173 18.03 11.29 -24.18
C ASP A 173 18.15 10.32 -22.99
N LEU A 174 18.59 9.10 -23.27
CA LEU A 174 18.82 8.07 -22.25
C LEU A 174 20.31 8.07 -21.91
N PHE A 175 20.62 8.13 -20.62
CA PHE A 175 21.99 7.97 -20.14
C PHE A 175 22.07 6.77 -19.21
N LEU A 176 23.07 5.90 -19.44
CA LEU A 176 23.42 4.79 -18.55
C LEU A 176 24.82 5.06 -17.98
N ASP A 177 24.94 5.12 -16.66
CA ASP A 177 26.20 5.43 -15.96
C ASP A 177 26.90 6.70 -16.48
N GLY A 178 26.11 7.72 -16.82
CA GLY A 178 26.59 9.00 -17.34
C GLY A 178 27.00 8.99 -18.82
N LYS A 179 26.77 7.88 -19.53
CA LYS A 179 27.04 7.73 -20.97
C LYS A 179 25.73 7.73 -21.75
N LEU A 180 25.70 8.50 -22.83
CA LEU A 180 24.58 8.51 -23.79
C LEU A 180 24.55 7.20 -24.60
#